data_AF-A0A418XS18-F1
#
_entry.id   AF-A0A418XS18-F1
#
_cell.length_a   1.000
_cell.length_b   1.000
_cell.length_c   1.000
_cell.angle_alpha   90.00
_cell.angle_beta   90.00
_cell.angle_gamma   90.00
#
_symmetry.space_group_name_H-M   'P 1'
#
loop_
_entity.id
_entity.type
_entity.pdbx_description
1 polymer ?
#
loop_
_entity_poly.entity_id
_entity_poly.type
_entity_poly.pdbx_seq_one_letter_code
_entity_poly.pdbx_strand_id
1 'polypeptide(L)'
;MPIRIDEYQPGSEEAKRQNIAWLCDDDFELPNQLAELRKWVLSTAVDLEPGEYSVDIAFSPREGAAGGGESIPVEVLRVMAEKGMELYFSEYPPFVEADET
;
A
#
# COMPACT_ATOMS: atom_id res chain seq x y z
N MET A 1 3.92 9.23 -1.38
CA MET A 1 2.66 8.81 -0.74
C MET A 1 2.79 7.36 -0.37
N PRO A 2 3.26 7.07 0.83
CA PRO A 2 3.21 5.71 1.35
C PRO A 2 1.75 5.27 1.50
N ILE A 3 1.56 3.96 1.61
CA ILE A 3 0.41 3.20 1.16
C ILE A 3 -0.93 3.94 1.08
N ARG A 4 -1.48 4.03 -0.13
CA ARG A 4 -2.84 4.52 -0.40
C ARG A 4 -3.79 3.34 -0.63
N ILE A 5 -4.94 3.35 0.05
CA ILE A 5 -5.97 2.33 -0.15
C ILE A 5 -7.25 3.00 -0.65
N ASP A 6 -7.70 2.58 -1.83
CA ASP A 6 -8.92 3.07 -2.46
C ASP A 6 -9.91 1.92 -2.71
N GLU A 7 -11.20 2.22 -2.60
CA GLU A 7 -12.32 1.40 -3.04
C GLU A 7 -12.87 1.93 -4.37
N TYR A 8 -13.16 1.04 -5.31
CA TYR A 8 -13.83 1.37 -6.57
C TYR A 8 -15.34 1.19 -6.43
N GLN A 9 -16.10 2.24 -6.75
CA GLN A 9 -17.57 2.18 -6.75
C GLN A 9 -18.10 1.92 -8.17
N PRO A 10 -18.61 0.71 -8.48
CA PRO A 10 -19.20 0.43 -9.78
C PRO A 10 -20.48 1.24 -9.99
N GLY A 11 -20.64 1.83 -11.18
CA GLY A 11 -21.89 2.51 -11.60
C GLY A 11 -21.84 4.03 -11.76
N SER A 12 -20.66 4.66 -11.64
CA SER A 12 -20.46 6.03 -12.10
C SER A 12 -19.82 6.00 -13.50
N GLU A 13 -20.35 6.77 -14.46
CA GLU A 13 -19.78 6.86 -15.83
C GLU A 13 -18.33 7.39 -15.84
N GLU A 14 -17.88 7.94 -14.70
CA GLU A 14 -16.50 8.19 -14.34
C GLU A 14 -16.19 7.34 -13.10
N ALA A 15 -15.40 6.26 -13.21
CA ALA A 15 -15.06 5.42 -12.07
C ALA A 15 -14.51 6.25 -10.90
N LYS A 16 -15.33 6.51 -9.88
CA LYS A 16 -14.92 7.22 -8.67
C LYS A 16 -14.20 6.25 -7.74
N ARG A 17 -12.94 6.56 -7.47
CA ARG A 17 -12.15 5.94 -6.39
C ARG A 17 -12.41 6.69 -5.11
N GLN A 18 -12.89 5.99 -4.08
CA GLN A 18 -12.98 6.54 -2.73
C GLN A 18 -11.75 6.10 -1.96
N ASN A 19 -10.98 7.06 -1.44
CA ASN A 19 -9.90 6.74 -0.52
C ASN A 19 -10.48 6.31 0.84
N ILE A 20 -10.02 5.17 1.34
CA ILE A 20 -10.49 4.58 2.60
C ILE A 20 -9.39 4.51 3.66
N ALA A 21 -8.11 4.57 3.26
CA ALA A 21 -6.99 4.66 4.19
C ALA A 21 -5.73 5.27 3.56
N TRP A 22 -4.90 5.83 4.45
CA TRP A 22 -3.51 6.21 4.23
C TRP A 22 -2.69 5.54 5.32
N LEU A 23 -1.58 4.91 4.97
CA LEU A 23 -0.64 4.30 5.91
C LEU A 23 0.76 4.84 5.65
N CYS A 24 1.57 4.89 6.72
CA CYS A 24 3.00 5.17 6.65
C CYS A 24 3.38 6.56 6.12
N ASP A 25 2.64 7.63 6.44
CA ASP A 25 2.94 8.99 5.97
C ASP A 25 4.46 9.29 5.95
N ASP A 26 4.96 9.73 4.80
CA ASP A 26 6.37 10.06 4.48
C ASP A 26 7.43 8.95 4.68
N ASP A 27 7.06 7.71 5.01
CA ASP A 27 7.95 6.55 5.05
C ASP A 27 7.92 5.74 3.74
N PHE A 28 9.02 5.76 2.97
CA PHE A 28 9.19 5.02 1.71
C PHE A 28 9.97 3.69 1.87
N GLU A 29 10.26 3.28 3.11
CA GLU A 29 10.96 2.03 3.42
C GLU A 29 10.00 0.84 3.37
N LEU A 30 10.12 0.04 2.32
CA LEU A 30 9.23 -1.09 2.07
C LEU A 30 9.02 -2.04 3.28
N PRO A 31 10.04 -2.38 4.10
CA PRO A 31 9.83 -3.22 5.29
C PRO A 31 8.86 -2.61 6.31
N ASN A 32 8.96 -1.31 6.58
CA ASN A 32 8.07 -0.62 7.52
C ASN A 32 6.65 -0.57 6.96
N GLN A 33 6.54 -0.27 5.67
CA GLN A 33 5.27 -0.23 4.94
C GLN A 33 4.54 -1.57 5.00
N LEU A 34 5.24 -2.67 4.75
CA LEU A 34 4.65 -4.01 4.82
C LEU A 34 4.24 -4.41 6.24
N ALA A 35 4.97 -3.96 7.26
CA ALA A 35 4.59 -4.18 8.65
C ALA A 35 3.28 -3.46 9.02
N GLU A 36 3.10 -2.21 8.60
CA GLU A 36 1.87 -1.45 8.84
C GLU A 36 0.70 -1.96 7.99
N LEU A 37 0.95 -2.31 6.72
CA LEU A 37 -0.07 -2.93 5.87
C LEU A 37 -0.60 -4.22 6.51
N ARG A 38 0.30 -5.07 7.02
CA ARG A 38 -0.09 -6.30 7.72
C ARG A 38 -1.00 -6.01 8.90
N LYS A 39 -0.65 -5.03 9.74
CA LYS A 39 -1.47 -4.64 10.90
C LYS A 39 -2.86 -4.20 10.44
N TRP A 40 -2.92 -3.29 9.46
CA TRP A 40 -4.17 -2.75 8.95
C TRP A 40 -5.06 -3.82 8.31
N VAL A 41 -4.47 -4.73 7.51
CA VAL A 41 -5.24 -5.82 6.88
C VAL A 41 -5.84 -6.74 7.94
N LEU A 42 -5.07 -7.11 8.96
CA LEU A 42 -5.52 -8.06 9.98
C LEU A 42 -6.41 -7.43 11.06
N SER A 43 -6.44 -6.10 11.20
CA SER A 43 -7.29 -5.41 12.17
C SER A 43 -8.53 -4.77 11.58
N THR A 44 -8.43 -4.24 10.36
CA THR A 44 -9.45 -3.35 9.77
C THR A 44 -10.02 -3.94 8.50
N ALA A 45 -9.16 -4.44 7.59
CA ALA A 45 -9.64 -4.98 6.32
C ALA A 45 -10.51 -6.23 6.47
N VAL A 46 -10.34 -6.98 7.57
CA VAL A 46 -11.17 -8.16 7.88
C VAL A 46 -12.68 -7.83 7.92
N ASP A 47 -13.04 -6.60 8.27
CA ASP A 47 -14.42 -6.15 8.40
C ASP A 47 -14.95 -5.42 7.15
N LEU A 48 -14.12 -5.24 6.12
CA LEU A 48 -14.58 -4.67 4.85
C LEU A 48 -15.49 -5.65 4.11
N GLU A 49 -16.46 -5.13 3.37
CA GLU A 49 -17.23 -5.95 2.43
C GLU A 49 -16.34 -6.33 1.22
N PRO A 50 -16.48 -7.54 0.65
CA PRO A 50 -15.79 -7.88 -0.59
C PRO A 50 -16.16 -6.90 -1.71
N GLY A 51 -15.16 -6.44 -2.47
CA GLY A 51 -15.32 -5.41 -3.48
C GLY A 51 -14.10 -5.28 -4.37
N GLU A 52 -13.96 -4.14 -5.04
CA GLU A 52 -12.79 -3.81 -5.84
C GLU A 52 -11.97 -2.77 -5.08
N TYR A 53 -10.77 -3.14 -4.66
CA TYR A 53 -9.89 -2.24 -3.91
C TYR A 53 -8.49 -2.22 -4.52
N SER A 54 -7.82 -1.07 -4.45
CA SER A 54 -6.39 -0.95 -4.78
C SER A 54 -5.60 -0.54 -3.56
N VAL A 55 -4.49 -1.24 -3.32
CA VAL A 55 -3.47 -0.93 -2.31
C VAL A 55 -2.20 -0.51 -3.06
N ASP A 56 -1.92 0.79 -3.12
CA ASP A 56 -0.78 1.36 -3.83
C ASP A 56 0.34 1.70 -2.85
N ILE A 57 1.45 0.96 -2.93
CA ILE A 57 2.63 1.11 -2.11
C ILE A 57 3.66 1.94 -2.88
N ALA A 58 3.82 3.21 -2.51
CA ALA A 58 4.94 4.01 -3.00
C ALA A 58 6.19 3.73 -2.16
N PHE A 59 7.24 3.17 -2.75
CA PHE A 59 8.48 2.84 -2.04
C PHE A 59 9.70 3.40 -2.77
N SER A 60 10.83 3.50 -2.08
CA SER A 60 12.11 3.86 -2.68
C SER A 60 13.15 2.77 -2.39
N PRO A 61 14.09 2.49 -3.32
CA PRO A 61 15.20 1.61 -3.03
C PRO A 61 16.06 2.17 -1.88
N ARG A 62 16.33 1.32 -0.88
CA ARG A 62 17.28 1.63 0.20
C ARG A 62 18.66 1.95 -0.38
N GLU A 63 19.32 2.96 0.18
CA GLU A 63 20.68 3.31 -0.23
C GLU A 63 21.62 2.10 -0.04
N GLY A 64 22.38 1.77 -1.09
CA GLY A 64 23.32 0.65 -1.06
C GLY A 64 22.67 -0.74 -1.04
N ALA A 65 21.37 -0.86 -1.32
CA ALA A 65 20.70 -2.16 -1.41
C ALA A 65 21.34 -3.05 -2.49
N ALA A 66 21.89 -4.19 -2.07
CA ALA A 66 22.42 -5.24 -2.96
C ALA A 66 21.53 -6.50 -3.01
N GLY A 67 20.38 -6.47 -2.32
CA GLY A 67 19.40 -7.56 -2.22
C GLY A 67 18.66 -7.57 -0.88
N GLY A 68 17.61 -8.38 -0.79
CA GLY A 68 16.80 -8.56 0.42
C GLY A 68 15.59 -7.61 0.49
N GLY A 69 14.48 -8.14 1.01
CA GLY A 69 13.22 -7.43 1.19
C GLY A 69 12.36 -8.11 2.26
N GLU A 70 11.25 -7.47 2.61
CA GLU A 70 10.23 -8.02 3.52
C GLU A 70 9.19 -8.80 2.69
N SER A 71 8.62 -9.85 3.26
CA SER A 71 7.58 -10.66 2.59
C SER A 71 6.20 -10.33 3.12
N ILE A 72 5.17 -10.37 2.26
CA ILE A 72 3.78 -10.34 2.72
C ILE A 72 3.39 -11.74 3.20
N PRO A 73 2.97 -11.93 4.46
CA PRO A 73 2.59 -13.25 4.96
C PRO A 73 1.36 -13.81 4.24
N VAL A 74 1.29 -15.14 4.10
CA VAL A 74 0.19 -15.84 3.42
C VAL A 74 -1.19 -15.52 4.01
N GLU A 75 -1.27 -15.33 5.33
CA GLU A 75 -2.52 -14.96 6.00
C GLU A 75 -3.05 -13.59 5.55
N VAL A 76 -2.15 -12.63 5.31
CA VAL A 76 -2.48 -11.28 4.82
C VAL A 76 -2.97 -11.37 3.38
N LEU A 77 -2.22 -12.09 2.54
CA LEU A 77 -2.60 -12.33 1.14
C LEU A 77 -3.97 -12.99 1.02
N ARG A 78 -4.30 -13.92 1.93
CA ARG A 78 -5.62 -14.57 1.96
C ARG A 78 -6.74 -13.55 2.24
N VAL A 79 -6.59 -12.71 3.26
CA VAL A 79 -7.59 -11.67 3.57
C VAL A 79 -7.73 -10.71 2.40
N MET A 80 -6.61 -10.23 1.83
CA MET A 80 -6.62 -9.33 0.67
C MET A 80 -7.37 -9.94 -0.52
N ALA A 81 -7.11 -11.22 -0.83
CA ALA A 81 -7.79 -11.94 -1.90
C ALA A 81 -9.29 -12.12 -1.61
N GLU A 82 -9.67 -12.46 -0.37
CA GLU A 82 -11.08 -12.58 0.05
C GLU A 82 -11.84 -11.25 -0.06
N LYS A 83 -11.15 -10.11 0.12
CA LYS A 83 -11.74 -8.77 0.01
C LYS A 83 -11.70 -8.18 -1.40
N GLY A 84 -10.97 -8.79 -2.33
CA GLY A 84 -10.80 -8.28 -3.70
C GLY A 84 -9.82 -7.10 -3.80
N MET A 85 -8.75 -7.14 -3.00
CA MET A 85 -7.69 -6.13 -3.02
C MET A 85 -6.59 -6.49 -4.03
N GLU A 86 -6.24 -5.53 -4.88
CA GLU A 86 -5.08 -5.59 -5.77
C GLU A 86 -3.91 -4.77 -5.22
N LEU A 87 -2.70 -5.33 -5.27
CA LEU A 87 -1.46 -4.67 -4.85
C LEU A 87 -0.77 -3.99 -6.03
N TYR A 88 -0.45 -2.71 -5.85
CA TYR A 88 0.35 -1.91 -6.76
C TYR A 88 1.64 -1.50 -6.07
N PHE A 89 2.76 -1.63 -6.78
CA PHE A 89 4.07 -1.21 -6.31
C PHE A 89 4.55 -0.06 -7.18
N SER A 90 4.67 1.11 -6.59
CA SER A 90 5.07 2.34 -7.26
C SER A 90 6.46 2.72 -6.76
N GLU A 91 7.48 2.49 -7.58
CA GLU A 91 8.87 2.82 -7.22
C GLU A 91 9.14 4.31 -7.47
N TYR A 92 9.74 4.97 -6.47
CA TYR A 92 10.17 6.35 -6.53
C TYR A 92 11.68 6.46 -6.34
N PRO A 93 12.35 7.43 -7.01
CA PRO A 93 13.75 7.71 -6.76
C PRO A 93 13.96 8.11 -5.29
N PRO A 94 15.18 7.96 -4.76
CA PRO A 94 15.51 8.46 -3.43
C PRO A 94 15.13 9.94 -3.33
N PHE A 95 14.40 10.29 -2.28
CA PHE A 95 14.09 11.69 -1.99
C PHE A 95 15.36 12.32 -1.45
N VAL A 96 16.10 12.98 -2.34
CA VAL A 96 17.22 13.85 -1.95
C VAL A 96 16.57 15.12 -1.41
N GLU A 97 16.73 15.41 -0.12
CA GLU A 97 16.37 16.73 0.38
C GLU A 97 17.14 17.76 -0.45
N ALA A 98 16.42 18.68 -1.08
CA ALA A 98 17.06 19.76 -1.80
C ALA A 98 17.86 20.56 -0.77
N ASP A 99 19.20 20.60 -0.93
CA ASP A 99 20.04 21.49 -0.13
C ASP A 99 19.40 22.88 -0.14
N GLU A 100 19.00 23.37 1.03
CA GLU A 100 18.55 24.76 1.20
C GLU A 100 19.75 25.67 0.89
N THR A 101 19.89 26.10 -0.37
CA THR A 101 20.87 27.10 -0.83
C THR A 101 20.46 28.53 -0.48
#